data_AF-A0A3D4GSV6-F1
#
_entry.id   AF-A0A3D4GSV6-F1
#
_cell.length_a   1.000
_cell.length_b   1.000
_cell.length_c   1.000
_cell.angle_alpha   90.00
_cell.angle_beta   90.00
_cell.angle_gamma   90.00
#
_symmetry.space_group_name_H-M   'P 1'
#
loop_
_entity.id
_entity.type
_entity.pdbx_description
1 polymer ?
#
loop_
_entity_poly.entity_id
_entity_poly.type
_entity_poly.pdbx_seq_one_letter_code
_entity_poly.pdbx_strand_id
1 'polypeptide(L)'
;MDSRERTLLAFDHKVGDRIPICGSVVDIIPEMMDCGLDVLQSCQLEANGMALSNLQSRFDKYICFQGGVSIQKTMPFGSPDDVRQEVKELADLFKSNGG
;
A
#
# COMPACT_ATOMS: atom_id res chain seq x y z
N MET A 1 8.12 -23.20 -8.51
CA MET A 1 8.50 -22.05 -7.68
C MET A 1 7.24 -21.53 -7.01
N ASP A 2 7.10 -21.83 -5.73
CA ASP A 2 5.89 -21.53 -4.97
C ASP A 2 5.85 -20.04 -4.56
N SER A 3 4.71 -19.60 -4.03
CA SER A 3 4.51 -18.22 -3.57
C SER A 3 5.39 -17.84 -2.37
N ARG A 4 5.81 -18.80 -1.55
CA ARG A 4 6.71 -18.58 -0.39
C ARG A 4 8.15 -18.33 -0.84
N GLU A 5 8.63 -19.05 -1.85
CA GLU A 5 9.97 -18.86 -2.41
C GLU A 5 10.13 -17.46 -3.03
N ARG A 6 9.05 -16.90 -3.61
CA ARG A 6 9.05 -15.51 -4.11
C ARG A 6 9.05 -14.48 -2.99
N THR A 7 8.31 -14.72 -1.92
CA THR A 7 8.34 -13.85 -0.73
C THR A 7 9.72 -13.86 -0.08
N LEU A 8 10.41 -15.00 -0.04
CA LEU A 8 11.78 -15.10 0.47
C LEU A 8 12.82 -14.39 -0.41
N LEU A 9 12.65 -14.39 -1.73
CA LEU A 9 13.51 -13.64 -2.66
C LEU A 9 13.36 -12.11 -2.52
N ALA A 10 12.20 -11.64 -2.05
CA ALA A 10 11.95 -10.24 -1.67
C ALA A 10 12.55 -9.87 -0.29
N PHE A 11 13.43 -10.69 0.29
CA PHE A 11 14.25 -10.35 1.46
C PHE A 11 15.75 -10.37 1.14
N ASP A 12 16.15 -10.49 -0.14
CA ASP A 12 17.57 -10.42 -0.55
C ASP A 12 18.12 -8.98 -0.60
N HIS A 13 17.32 -7.96 -0.21
CA HIS A 13 17.69 -6.55 0.07
C HIS A 13 18.54 -5.81 -0.98
N LYS A 14 18.65 -6.32 -2.22
CA LYS A 14 19.47 -5.72 -3.29
C LYS A 14 18.72 -4.72 -4.15
N VAL A 15 17.39 -4.65 -4.03
CA VAL A 15 16.49 -3.71 -4.69
C VAL A 15 15.35 -3.48 -3.69
N GLY A 16 14.97 -2.22 -3.41
CA GLY A 16 14.03 -1.93 -2.32
C GLY A 16 12.77 -2.80 -2.35
N ASP A 17 12.45 -3.40 -1.20
CA ASP A 17 11.51 -4.52 -1.14
C ASP A 17 10.06 -4.00 -1.24
N ARG A 18 9.31 -4.54 -2.21
CA ARG A 18 7.89 -4.22 -2.45
C ARG A 18 7.03 -5.43 -2.12
N ILE A 19 6.25 -5.34 -1.05
CA ILE A 19 5.42 -6.45 -0.60
C ILE A 19 3.97 -6.21 -1.01
N PRO A 20 3.37 -7.06 -1.88
CA PRO A 20 1.94 -7.02 -2.16
C PRO A 20 1.17 -7.63 -0.99
N ILE A 21 0.24 -6.86 -0.45
CA ILE A 21 -0.61 -7.25 0.69
C ILE A 21 -2.09 -7.27 0.31
N CYS A 22 -2.86 -8.17 0.95
CA CYS A 22 -4.31 -8.27 0.81
C CYS A 22 -4.90 -8.43 2.22
N GLY A 23 -5.96 -7.67 2.54
CA GLY A 23 -6.50 -7.59 3.90
C GLY A 23 -5.78 -6.57 4.80
N SER A 24 -5.96 -6.72 6.12
CA SER A 24 -5.37 -5.82 7.13
C SER A 24 -4.04 -6.36 7.63
N VAL A 25 -2.99 -5.56 7.47
CA VAL A 25 -1.65 -5.84 7.98
C VAL A 25 -1.13 -4.71 8.86
N VAL A 26 -2.00 -3.76 9.24
CA VAL A 26 -1.59 -2.51 9.90
C VAL A 26 -0.78 -2.74 11.18
N ASP A 27 -1.04 -3.84 11.87
CA ASP A 27 -0.38 -4.20 13.13
C ASP A 27 1.01 -4.81 12.93
N ILE A 28 1.27 -5.43 11.77
CA ILE A 28 2.56 -6.07 11.45
C ILE A 28 3.48 -5.19 10.58
N ILE A 29 3.00 -4.03 10.12
CA ILE A 29 3.82 -3.05 9.38
C ILE A 29 5.13 -2.70 10.13
N PRO A 30 5.14 -2.47 11.47
CA PRO A 30 6.38 -2.21 12.19
C PRO A 30 7.42 -3.33 12.07
N GLU A 31 6.98 -4.59 12.18
CA GLU A 31 7.87 -5.75 12.03
C GLU A 31 8.36 -5.89 10.58
N MET A 32 7.52 -5.57 9.59
CA MET A 32 7.92 -5.54 8.18
C MET A 32 8.96 -4.46 7.91
N MET A 33 8.84 -3.29 8.56
CA MET A 33 9.84 -2.22 8.48
C MET A 33 11.16 -2.65 9.09
N ASP A 34 11.14 -3.33 10.25
CA ASP A 34 12.35 -3.90 10.86
C ASP A 34 13.02 -4.94 9.96
N CYS A 35 12.22 -5.61 9.13
CA CYS A 35 12.69 -6.54 8.10
C CYS A 35 13.06 -5.87 6.77
N GLY A 36 13.17 -4.54 6.67
CA GLY A 36 13.65 -3.83 5.48
C GLY A 36 12.59 -3.47 4.44
N LEU A 37 11.30 -3.43 4.81
CA LEU A 37 10.26 -2.95 3.90
C LEU A 37 10.45 -1.46 3.57
N ASP A 38 10.62 -1.15 2.28
CA ASP A 38 10.70 0.24 1.79
C ASP A 38 9.37 0.74 1.21
N VAL A 39 8.64 -0.14 0.52
CA VAL A 39 7.40 0.24 -0.20
C VAL A 39 6.28 -0.74 0.10
N LEU A 40 5.20 -0.23 0.69
CA LEU A 40 3.97 -1.00 0.85
C LEU A 40 3.14 -0.93 -0.43
N GLN A 41 3.09 -2.04 -1.17
CA GLN A 41 2.33 -2.14 -2.41
C GLN A 41 0.95 -2.77 -2.15
N SER A 42 -0.08 -2.27 -2.84
CA SER A 42 -1.43 -2.87 -2.84
C SER A 42 -2.15 -2.75 -1.49
N CYS A 43 -2.39 -1.51 -1.04
CA CYS A 43 -3.22 -1.29 0.15
C CYS A 43 -4.70 -1.53 -0.19
N GLN A 44 -5.30 -2.59 0.36
CA GLN A 44 -6.75 -2.77 0.33
C GLN A 44 -7.37 -1.79 1.34
N LEU A 45 -7.75 -0.60 0.88
CA LEU A 45 -8.17 0.51 1.74
C LEU A 45 -9.39 0.22 2.60
N GLU A 46 -10.22 -0.72 2.15
CA GLU A 46 -11.42 -1.14 2.86
C GLU A 46 -11.14 -2.09 4.03
N ALA A 47 -9.93 -2.65 4.10
CA ALA A 47 -9.57 -3.51 5.21
C ALA A 47 -9.41 -2.70 6.50
N ASN A 48 -9.73 -3.31 7.64
CA ASN A 48 -9.70 -2.63 8.94
C ASN A 48 -8.34 -1.96 9.20
N GLY A 49 -8.33 -0.66 9.50
CA GLY A 49 -7.09 0.08 9.75
C GLY A 49 -6.19 0.31 8.53
N MET A 50 -6.59 -0.09 7.33
CA MET A 50 -5.80 0.10 6.09
C MET A 50 -6.21 1.35 5.30
N ALA A 51 -7.12 2.17 5.84
CA ALA A 51 -7.47 3.45 5.25
C ALA A 51 -6.20 4.28 5.02
N LEU A 52 -6.08 4.85 3.83
CA LEU A 52 -4.84 5.46 3.37
C LEU A 52 -4.41 6.64 4.25
N SER A 53 -5.37 7.42 4.77
CA SER A 53 -5.13 8.47 5.76
C SER A 53 -4.56 7.95 7.08
N ASN A 54 -5.01 6.78 7.56
CA ASN A 54 -4.49 6.15 8.76
C ASN A 54 -3.04 5.68 8.53
N LEU A 55 -2.79 5.02 7.39
CA LEU A 55 -1.45 4.55 7.03
C LEU A 55 -0.47 5.72 6.88
N GLN A 56 -0.88 6.79 6.21
CA GLN A 56 -0.07 7.99 6.06
C GLN A 56 0.28 8.59 7.42
N SER A 57 -0.71 8.81 8.29
CA SER A 57 -0.49 9.40 9.62
C SER A 57 0.47 8.60 10.50
N ARG A 58 0.59 7.28 10.27
CA ARG A 58 1.40 6.37 11.08
C ARG A 58 2.78 6.09 10.49
N PHE A 59 2.89 5.99 9.16
CA PHE A 59 4.06 5.40 8.52
C PHE A 59 4.66 6.21 7.34
N ASP A 60 4.10 7.37 6.96
CA ASP A 60 4.55 8.14 5.80
C ASP A 60 6.02 8.62 5.86
N LYS A 61 6.59 8.75 7.06
CA LYS A 61 8.00 9.13 7.26
C LYS A 61 8.97 7.97 7.10
N TYR A 62 8.45 6.74 7.01
CA TYR A 62 9.27 5.54 7.09
C TYR A 62 9.20 4.69 5.83
N ILE A 63 8.03 4.60 5.18
CA ILE A 63 7.83 3.79 3.98
C ILE A 63 7.00 4.54 2.94
N CYS A 64 7.24 4.24 1.66
CA CYS A 64 6.42 4.72 0.56
C CYS A 64 5.19 3.82 0.35
N PHE A 65 4.13 4.36 -0.23
CA PHE A 65 2.93 3.61 -0.56
C PHE A 65 2.72 3.57 -2.07
N GLN A 66 2.45 2.38 -2.62
CA GLN A 66 2.19 2.21 -4.05
C GLN A 66 0.80 1.60 -4.29
N GLY A 67 -0.11 2.38 -4.89
CA GLY A 67 -1.47 1.97 -5.23
C GLY A 67 -2.51 2.88 -4.58
N GLY A 68 -3.69 2.34 -4.29
CA GLY A 68 -4.74 3.05 -3.54
C GLY A 68 -6.11 3.04 -4.21
N VAL A 69 -6.18 2.96 -5.54
CA VAL A 69 -7.49 2.87 -6.21
C VAL A 69 -8.15 1.53 -5.86
N SER A 70 -9.39 1.59 -5.38
CA SER A 70 -10.12 0.42 -4.92
C SER A 70 -10.37 -0.58 -6.04
N ILE A 71 -9.76 -1.76 -5.91
CA ILE A 71 -10.03 -2.91 -6.79
C ILE A 71 -11.28 -3.70 -6.39
N GLN A 72 -11.86 -3.44 -5.22
CA GLN A 72 -13.07 -4.11 -4.74
C GLN A 72 -14.35 -3.31 -4.99
N LYS A 73 -14.23 -2.00 -5.26
CA LYS A 73 -15.37 -1.10 -5.48
C LYS A 73 -15.22 -0.32 -6.78
N THR A 74 -14.27 0.61 -6.84
CA THR A 74 -14.22 1.60 -7.92
C THR A 74 -13.80 1.00 -9.27
N MET A 75 -12.76 0.17 -9.29
CA MET A 75 -12.30 -0.46 -10.54
C MET A 75 -13.34 -1.42 -11.16
N PRO A 76 -14.01 -2.32 -10.39
CA PRO A 76 -14.96 -3.26 -10.98
C PRO A 76 -16.37 -2.68 -11.22
N PHE A 77 -16.81 -1.70 -10.42
CA PHE A 77 -18.21 -1.24 -10.43
C PHE A 77 -18.39 0.26 -10.66
N GLY A 78 -17.32 1.04 -10.59
CA GLY A 78 -17.35 2.48 -10.80
C GLY A 78 -17.33 2.89 -12.26
N SER A 79 -17.68 4.14 -12.52
CA SER A 79 -17.50 4.81 -13.80
C SER A 79 -16.06 5.31 -13.96
N PRO A 80 -15.63 5.66 -15.18
CA PRO A 80 -14.36 6.34 -15.39
C PRO A 80 -14.21 7.65 -14.60
N ASP A 81 -15.32 8.34 -14.30
CA ASP A 81 -15.29 9.56 -13.48
C ASP A 81 -15.06 9.24 -12.01
N ASP A 82 -15.60 8.13 -11.50
CA ASP A 82 -15.33 7.66 -10.14
C ASP A 82 -13.84 7.31 -9.98
N VAL A 83 -13.24 6.66 -10.98
CA VAL A 83 -11.79 6.38 -10.99
C VAL A 83 -10.98 7.67 -10.99
N ARG A 84 -11.33 8.66 -11.81
CA ARG A 84 -10.63 9.96 -11.84
C ARG A 84 -10.73 10.68 -10.51
N GLN A 85 -11.90 10.66 -9.89
CA GLN A 85 -12.15 11.30 -8.62
C GLN A 85 -11.32 10.63 -7.52
N GLU A 86 -11.30 9.30 -7.44
CA GLU A 86 -10.51 8.57 -6.45
C GLU A 86 -9.00 8.80 -6.65
N VAL A 87 -8.51 8.77 -7.89
CA VAL A 87 -7.10 9.10 -8.19
C VAL A 87 -6.75 10.51 -7.73
N LYS A 88 -7.65 11.48 -7.92
CA LYS A 88 -7.45 12.87 -7.47
C LYS A 88 -7.41 12.96 -5.95
N GLU A 89 -8.32 12.29 -5.25
CA GLU A 89 -8.35 12.25 -3.78
C GLU A 89 -7.07 11.64 -3.21
N LEU A 90 -6.59 10.55 -3.82
CA LEU A 90 -5.31 9.92 -3.47
C LEU A 90 -4.15 10.90 -3.68
N ALA A 91 -4.08 11.54 -4.85
CA ALA A 91 -3.03 12.52 -5.13
C ALA A 91 -3.04 13.71 -4.17
N ASP A 92 -4.23 14.21 -3.81
CA ASP A 92 -4.38 15.32 -2.85
C ASP A 92 -3.99 14.90 -1.42
N LEU A 93 -4.21 13.64 -1.05
CA LEU A 93 -3.77 13.09 0.24
C LEU A 93 -2.24 13.05 0.35
N PHE A 94 -1.53 12.71 -0.73
CA PHE A 94 -0.06 12.60 -0.75
C PHE A 94 0.69 13.93 -0.96
N LYS A 95 0.00 15.02 -1.35
CA LYS A 95 0.62 16.33 -1.62
C LYS A 95 1.37 16.94 -0.45
N SER A 96 0.97 16.65 0.79
CA SER A 96 1.49 17.31 1.98
C SER A 96 2.90 16.85 2.38
N ASN A 97 3.23 15.58 2.17
CA ASN A 97 4.45 14.98 2.72
C ASN A 97 5.37 14.28 1.72
N GLY A 98 5.02 14.21 0.42
CA GLY A 98 5.92 13.75 -0.65
C GLY A 98 6.63 12.42 -0.36
N GLY A 99 5.98 11.31 -0.75
CA GLY A 99 6.53 9.94 -0.72
C GLY A 99 6.10 9.15 -1.94
#